data_AF-L8DPX1-F1
#
_entry.id   AF-L8DPX1-F1
#
_cell.length_a   1.000
_cell.length_b   1.000
_cell.length_c   1.000
_cell.angle_alpha   90.00
_cell.angle_beta   90.00
_cell.angle_gamma   90.00
#
_symmetry.space_group_name_H-M   'P 1'
#
loop_
_entity.id
_entity.type
_entity.pdbx_description
1 polymer ?
#
loop_
_entity_poly.entity_id
_entity_poly.type
_entity_poly.pdbx_seq_one_letter_code
_entity_poly.pdbx_strand_id
1 'polypeptide(L)'
;MTQADSDNTNAAAARHGFGVDVGGSGIKGGIVDLSTGDLVGDRYKIETPQPATPDAVARTVAEIVAHFDWTGPIGVTLPAVVTNGVARSAANIDKSWIDTDARALFAKAIGNENITVLNDADAAGVAEDKYGGGKGKDGVVVLLTFGTGIGSAVLHNGVLLPNTEFGHMEIGGKEAEHRAASSVKENEGLSYKEWAKEVSKVLETFEALLWPDIFIAGGGISRKSEKWIPHLTNRTPVVPATLLNTAGIVGAALAADNAVASAETDTSAGSVA
;
A
#
# COMPACT_ATOMS: atom_id res chain seq x y z
N MET A 1 55.03 -15.96 -2.41
CA MET A 1 54.20 -16.17 -1.22
C MET A 1 53.68 -14.81 -0.81
N THR A 2 52.52 -14.43 -1.35
CA THR A 2 51.83 -13.19 -1.02
C THR A 2 50.37 -13.57 -0.88
N GLN A 3 49.94 -13.68 0.37
CA GLN A 3 48.55 -13.91 0.76
C GLN A 3 47.79 -12.63 0.41
N ALA A 4 46.86 -12.73 -0.53
CA ALA A 4 45.91 -11.66 -0.79
C ALA A 4 44.82 -11.73 0.29
N ASP A 5 44.58 -10.57 0.90
CA ASP A 5 43.54 -10.34 1.89
C ASP A 5 42.18 -10.82 1.38
N SER A 6 41.55 -11.67 2.20
CA SER A 6 40.16 -12.06 2.03
C SER A 6 39.27 -10.91 2.50
N ASP A 7 38.73 -10.15 1.55
CA ASP A 7 37.59 -9.26 1.78
C ASP A 7 36.38 -10.11 2.18
N ASN A 8 36.24 -10.31 3.48
CA ASN A 8 35.06 -10.90 4.08
C ASN A 8 34.02 -9.79 4.30
N THR A 9 33.45 -9.27 3.21
CA THR A 9 32.22 -8.49 3.29
C THR A 9 31.09 -9.45 3.56
N ASN A 10 30.72 -9.56 4.84
CA ASN A 10 29.53 -10.23 5.32
C ASN A 10 28.31 -9.50 4.74
N ALA A 11 27.91 -9.85 3.51
CA ALA A 11 26.64 -9.45 2.93
C ALA A 11 25.56 -10.04 3.85
N ALA A 12 24.86 -9.18 4.59
CA ALA A 12 23.71 -9.60 5.38
C ALA A 12 22.80 -10.44 4.47
N ALA A 13 22.48 -11.66 4.88
CA ALA A 13 21.62 -12.54 4.09
C ALA A 13 20.36 -11.79 3.67
N ALA A 14 20.02 -11.84 2.38
CA ALA A 14 18.88 -11.11 1.83
C ALA A 14 17.60 -11.48 2.61
N ARG A 15 16.98 -10.49 3.24
CA ARG A 15 15.74 -10.66 4.00
C ARG A 15 14.58 -10.59 3.02
N HIS A 16 14.04 -11.74 2.63
CA HIS A 16 12.92 -11.79 1.70
C HIS A 16 11.57 -11.76 2.43
N GLY A 17 10.60 -11.07 1.85
CA GLY A 17 9.19 -11.10 2.26
C GLY A 17 8.27 -11.44 1.10
N PHE A 18 7.01 -11.73 1.38
CA PHE A 18 6.01 -12.03 0.35
C PHE A 18 4.75 -11.19 0.54
N GLY A 19 4.33 -10.55 -0.54
CA GLY A 19 3.15 -9.70 -0.57
C GLY A 19 2.20 -10.09 -1.67
N VAL A 20 0.91 -9.92 -1.41
CA VAL A 20 -0.17 -10.06 -2.38
C VAL A 20 -0.99 -8.78 -2.41
N ASP A 21 -1.17 -8.21 -3.59
CA ASP A 21 -1.95 -7.01 -3.85
C ASP A 21 -3.29 -7.36 -4.52
N VAL A 22 -4.41 -7.22 -3.81
CA VAL A 22 -5.75 -7.51 -4.32
C VAL A 22 -6.33 -6.28 -5.02
N GLY A 23 -6.05 -6.13 -6.31
CA GLY A 23 -6.60 -5.06 -7.14
C GLY A 23 -7.95 -5.42 -7.78
N GLY A 24 -8.68 -4.43 -8.31
CA GLY A 24 -9.96 -4.66 -8.98
C GLY A 24 -9.88 -5.43 -10.32
N SER A 25 -8.76 -5.35 -11.04
CA SER A 25 -8.54 -5.99 -12.35
C SER A 25 -7.45 -7.07 -12.35
N GLY A 26 -6.92 -7.39 -11.18
CA GLY A 26 -6.04 -8.53 -10.98
C GLY A 26 -5.41 -8.54 -9.61
N ILE A 27 -5.23 -9.75 -9.10
CA ILE A 27 -4.55 -10.05 -7.86
C ILE A 27 -3.10 -10.40 -8.23
N LYS A 28 -2.14 -9.75 -7.60
CA LYS A 28 -0.72 -9.88 -7.92
C LYS A 28 0.06 -10.30 -6.70
N GLY A 29 0.96 -11.27 -6.81
CA GLY A 29 1.90 -11.62 -5.73
C GLY A 29 3.34 -11.57 -6.19
N GLY A 30 4.25 -11.48 -5.23
CA GLY A 30 5.68 -11.53 -5.50
C GLY A 30 6.53 -11.59 -4.24
N ILE A 31 7.74 -12.10 -4.40
CA ILE A 31 8.80 -12.07 -3.40
C ILE A 31 9.47 -10.69 -3.47
N VAL A 32 9.77 -10.12 -2.31
CA VAL A 32 10.34 -8.78 -2.14
C VAL A 32 11.65 -8.90 -1.37
N ASP A 33 12.71 -8.26 -1.85
CA ASP A 33 13.90 -8.00 -1.04
C ASP A 33 13.59 -6.85 -0.07
N LEU A 34 13.44 -7.14 1.22
CA LEU A 34 13.08 -6.16 2.25
C LEU A 34 14.23 -5.21 2.60
N SER A 35 15.43 -5.41 2.05
CA SER A 35 16.52 -4.45 2.18
C SER A 35 16.44 -3.32 1.16
N THR A 36 15.91 -3.60 -0.04
CA THR A 36 15.86 -2.63 -1.15
C THR A 36 14.44 -2.20 -1.52
N GLY A 37 13.44 -3.04 -1.25
CA GLY A 37 12.06 -2.89 -1.74
C GLY A 37 11.84 -3.43 -3.17
N ASP A 38 12.84 -4.07 -3.76
CA ASP A 38 12.75 -4.62 -5.12
C ASP A 38 12.07 -5.98 -5.15
N LEU A 39 11.43 -6.31 -6.28
CA LEU A 39 10.93 -7.66 -6.52
C LEU A 39 12.07 -8.62 -6.82
N VAL A 40 12.03 -9.79 -6.19
CA VAL A 40 12.88 -10.92 -6.52
C VAL A 40 12.19 -11.73 -7.61
N GLY A 41 12.59 -11.49 -8.86
CA GLY A 41 11.96 -12.08 -10.04
C GLY A 41 10.68 -11.35 -10.47
N ASP A 42 9.90 -12.01 -11.32
CA ASP A 42 8.65 -11.44 -11.83
C ASP A 42 7.50 -11.61 -10.84
N ARG A 43 6.61 -10.61 -10.78
CA ARG A 43 5.32 -10.79 -10.10
C ARG A 43 4.45 -11.79 -10.86
N TYR A 44 3.65 -12.56 -10.13
CA TYR A 44 2.60 -13.40 -10.70
C TYR A 44 1.26 -12.69 -10.59
N LYS A 45 0.46 -12.70 -11.67
CA LYS A 45 -0.84 -12.03 -11.71
C LYS A 45 -1.91 -13.02 -12.17
N ILE A 46 -3.00 -13.08 -11.40
CA ILE A 46 -4.25 -13.74 -11.82
C ILE A 46 -5.33 -12.65 -11.96
N GLU A 47 -6.26 -12.81 -12.90
CA GLU A 47 -7.41 -11.90 -13.00
C GLU A 47 -8.28 -11.97 -11.74
N THR A 48 -8.78 -10.83 -11.28
CA THR A 48 -9.64 -10.80 -10.09
C THR A 48 -10.95 -11.50 -10.42
N PRO A 49 -11.38 -12.49 -9.63
CA PRO A 49 -12.61 -13.23 -9.91
C PRO A 49 -13.82 -12.30 -9.94
N GLN A 50 -14.81 -12.66 -10.76
CA GLN A 50 -16.07 -11.92 -10.89
C GLN A 50 -17.26 -12.87 -10.65
N PRO A 51 -18.05 -12.69 -9.58
CA PRO A 51 -17.91 -11.67 -8.53
C PRO A 51 -16.68 -11.89 -7.63
N ALA A 52 -16.11 -10.79 -7.11
CA ALA A 52 -14.93 -10.79 -6.24
C ALA A 52 -15.30 -11.10 -4.77
N THR A 53 -16.01 -12.20 -4.54
CA THR A 53 -16.43 -12.64 -3.19
C THR A 53 -15.24 -13.09 -2.34
N PRO A 54 -15.34 -13.05 -1.00
CA PRO A 54 -14.25 -13.46 -0.10
C PRO A 54 -13.66 -14.82 -0.45
N ASP A 55 -14.49 -15.86 -0.59
CA ASP A 55 -14.02 -17.21 -0.91
C ASP A 55 -13.34 -17.31 -2.29
N ALA A 56 -13.82 -16.54 -3.28
CA ALA A 56 -13.24 -16.54 -4.61
C ALA A 56 -11.85 -15.90 -4.60
N VAL A 57 -11.72 -14.73 -3.97
CA VAL A 57 -10.45 -14.03 -3.80
C VAL A 57 -9.48 -14.85 -2.96
N ALA A 58 -9.93 -15.48 -1.87
CA ALA A 58 -9.09 -16.32 -1.02
C ALA A 58 -8.48 -17.51 -1.78
N ARG A 59 -9.25 -18.16 -2.67
CA ARG A 59 -8.72 -19.21 -3.56
C ARG A 59 -7.65 -18.65 -4.51
N THR A 60 -7.90 -17.49 -5.11
CA THR A 60 -6.92 -16.87 -6.02
C THR A 60 -5.64 -16.47 -5.29
N VAL A 61 -5.74 -15.93 -4.07
CA VAL A 61 -4.57 -15.62 -3.23
C VAL A 61 -3.80 -16.90 -2.91
N ALA A 62 -4.48 -17.98 -2.51
CA ALA A 62 -3.84 -19.27 -2.23
C ALA A 62 -3.12 -19.85 -3.46
N GLU A 63 -3.70 -19.75 -4.65
CA GLU A 63 -3.05 -20.13 -5.92
C GLU A 63 -1.78 -19.33 -6.18
N ILE A 64 -1.80 -18.02 -5.93
CA ILE A 64 -0.61 -17.18 -6.07
C ILE A 64 0.47 -17.56 -5.06
N VAL A 65 0.13 -17.79 -3.78
CA VAL A 65 1.12 -18.23 -2.78
C VAL A 65 1.74 -19.57 -3.19
N ALA A 66 0.91 -20.52 -3.62
CA ALA A 66 1.37 -21.84 -4.07
C ALA A 66 2.27 -21.76 -5.31
N HIS A 67 2.02 -20.83 -6.23
CA HIS A 67 2.87 -20.61 -7.41
C HIS A 67 4.33 -20.31 -7.05
N PHE A 68 4.56 -19.60 -5.94
CA PHE A 68 5.90 -19.24 -5.47
C PHE A 68 6.49 -20.23 -4.46
N ASP A 69 5.76 -21.29 -4.09
CA ASP A 69 6.14 -22.23 -3.02
C ASP A 69 6.53 -21.51 -1.71
N TRP A 70 5.84 -20.41 -1.40
CA TRP A 70 6.17 -19.55 -0.26
C TRP A 70 5.56 -20.09 1.03
N THR A 71 6.40 -20.27 2.06
CA THR A 71 6.00 -20.83 3.37
C THR A 71 6.17 -19.84 4.54
N GLY A 72 6.76 -18.67 4.28
CA GLY A 72 6.99 -17.64 5.29
C GLY A 72 5.75 -16.80 5.62
N PRO A 73 5.93 -15.69 6.34
CA PRO A 73 4.88 -14.69 6.57
C PRO A 73 4.35 -14.11 5.25
N ILE A 74 3.05 -13.83 5.19
CA ILE A 74 2.38 -13.35 3.97
C ILE A 74 1.60 -12.09 4.31
N GLY A 75 1.88 -11.02 3.56
CA GLY A 75 1.06 -9.82 3.55
C GLY A 75 0.01 -9.86 2.44
N VAL A 76 -1.22 -9.45 2.72
CA VAL A 76 -2.29 -9.34 1.73
C VAL A 76 -2.95 -7.96 1.84
N THR A 77 -2.96 -7.19 0.75
CA THR A 77 -3.75 -5.95 0.69
C THR A 77 -5.20 -6.24 0.34
N LEU A 78 -6.11 -5.40 0.82
CA LEU A 78 -7.50 -5.35 0.37
C LEU A 78 -7.93 -3.90 0.09
N PRO A 79 -8.77 -3.66 -0.92
CA PRO A 79 -9.37 -2.34 -1.19
C PRO A 79 -10.54 -2.08 -0.22
N ALA A 80 -10.23 -2.13 1.08
CA ALA A 80 -11.16 -2.03 2.19
C ALA A 80 -10.44 -1.47 3.42
N VAL A 81 -11.20 -0.89 4.34
CA VAL A 81 -10.75 -0.67 5.72
C VAL A 81 -10.54 -2.03 6.36
N VAL A 82 -9.39 -2.26 6.98
CA VAL A 82 -9.07 -3.52 7.66
C VAL A 82 -8.67 -3.23 9.10
N THR A 83 -9.47 -3.71 10.05
CA THR A 83 -9.21 -3.56 11.48
C THR A 83 -9.07 -4.94 12.12
N ASN A 84 -7.95 -5.23 12.77
CA ASN A 84 -7.69 -6.52 13.41
C ASN A 84 -7.91 -7.73 12.47
N GLY A 85 -7.55 -7.58 11.20
CA GLY A 85 -7.73 -8.61 10.17
C GLY A 85 -9.15 -8.74 9.61
N VAL A 86 -10.11 -7.93 10.08
CA VAL A 86 -11.50 -7.93 9.62
C VAL A 86 -11.72 -6.79 8.64
N ALA A 87 -12.30 -7.08 7.48
CA ALA A 87 -12.70 -6.07 6.51
C ALA A 87 -13.96 -5.33 7.00
N ARG A 88 -13.93 -3.99 7.00
CA ARG A 88 -15.01 -3.13 7.52
C ARG A 88 -15.74 -2.34 6.45
N SER A 89 -15.13 -2.17 5.29
CA SER A 89 -15.74 -1.50 4.15
C SER A 89 -15.63 -2.35 2.90
N ALA A 90 -16.45 -2.00 1.90
CA ALA A 90 -16.44 -2.65 0.60
C ALA A 90 -16.91 -1.64 -0.46
N ALA A 91 -16.15 -0.56 -0.64
CA ALA A 91 -16.46 0.48 -1.62
C ALA A 91 -16.26 -0.04 -3.05
N ASN A 92 -15.14 -0.73 -3.28
CA ASN A 92 -14.69 -1.17 -4.61
C ASN A 92 -14.56 -2.71 -4.74
N ILE A 93 -15.16 -3.46 -3.82
CA ILE A 93 -15.17 -4.92 -3.79
C ILE A 93 -16.58 -5.41 -3.39
N ASP A 94 -16.83 -6.72 -3.50
CA ASP A 94 -18.12 -7.32 -3.18
C ASP A 94 -18.58 -6.98 -1.74
N LYS A 95 -19.87 -6.68 -1.54
CA LYS A 95 -20.40 -6.27 -0.23
C LYS A 95 -20.31 -7.38 0.82
N SER A 96 -20.18 -8.64 0.43
CA SER A 96 -19.97 -9.76 1.36
C SER A 96 -18.65 -9.69 2.13
N TRP A 97 -17.73 -8.79 1.74
CA TRP A 97 -16.51 -8.53 2.52
C TRP A 97 -16.76 -7.83 3.85
N ILE A 98 -17.86 -7.08 3.99
CA ILE A 98 -18.15 -6.36 5.24
C ILE A 98 -18.28 -7.37 6.38
N ASP A 99 -17.49 -7.14 7.44
CA ASP A 99 -17.38 -7.99 8.63
C ASP A 99 -16.82 -9.40 8.39
N THR A 100 -16.20 -9.65 7.22
CA THR A 100 -15.43 -10.88 6.99
C THR A 100 -14.09 -10.82 7.73
N ASP A 101 -13.78 -11.84 8.52
CA ASP A 101 -12.43 -12.07 9.06
C ASP A 101 -11.50 -12.53 7.92
N ALA A 102 -10.95 -11.55 7.21
CA ALA A 102 -10.09 -11.75 6.05
C ALA A 102 -8.81 -12.50 6.43
N ARG A 103 -8.24 -12.21 7.61
CA ARG A 103 -7.04 -12.90 8.10
C ARG A 103 -7.30 -14.39 8.27
N ALA A 104 -8.36 -14.77 8.99
CA ALA A 104 -8.73 -16.17 9.19
C ALA A 104 -9.10 -16.87 7.87
N LEU A 105 -9.81 -16.17 6.98
CA LEU A 105 -10.18 -16.67 5.67
C LEU A 105 -8.94 -17.01 4.82
N PHE A 106 -8.00 -16.09 4.70
CA PHE A 106 -6.76 -16.33 3.96
C PHE A 106 -5.89 -17.38 4.62
N ALA A 107 -5.78 -17.37 5.96
CA ALA A 107 -5.01 -18.38 6.69
C ALA A 107 -5.53 -19.79 6.40
N LYS A 108 -6.85 -19.98 6.44
CA LYS A 108 -7.50 -21.25 6.08
C LYS A 108 -7.28 -21.64 4.62
N ALA A 109 -7.39 -20.70 3.69
CA ALA A 109 -7.26 -20.98 2.26
C ALA A 109 -5.81 -21.35 1.87
N ILE A 110 -4.83 -20.71 2.50
CA ILE A 110 -3.40 -20.91 2.24
C ILE A 110 -2.83 -22.09 3.05
N GLY A 111 -3.39 -22.35 4.24
CA GLY A 111 -2.82 -23.29 5.21
C GLY A 111 -1.65 -22.71 6.00
N ASN A 112 -1.65 -21.40 6.26
CA ASN A 112 -0.59 -20.67 6.96
C ASN A 112 -1.21 -19.62 7.90
N GLU A 113 -0.85 -19.63 9.19
CA GLU A 113 -1.41 -18.72 10.20
C GLU A 113 -0.73 -17.34 10.22
N ASN A 114 0.43 -17.18 9.59
CA ASN A 114 1.22 -15.94 9.57
C ASN A 114 0.75 -14.99 8.46
N ILE A 115 -0.53 -14.60 8.53
CA ILE A 115 -1.16 -13.68 7.58
C ILE A 115 -1.33 -12.30 8.21
N THR A 116 -0.82 -11.28 7.51
CA THR A 116 -1.12 -9.88 7.79
C THR A 116 -2.01 -9.32 6.69
N VAL A 117 -3.13 -8.71 7.06
CA VAL A 117 -4.05 -8.08 6.11
C VAL A 117 -4.12 -6.59 6.41
N LEU A 118 -4.00 -5.77 5.38
CA LEU A 118 -4.05 -4.31 5.48
C LEU A 118 -4.75 -3.69 4.27
N ASN A 119 -5.09 -2.41 4.39
CA ASN A 119 -5.61 -1.64 3.28
C ASN A 119 -4.54 -1.45 2.17
N ASP A 120 -4.97 -1.34 0.92
CA ASP A 120 -4.10 -1.17 -0.25
C ASP A 120 -3.35 0.17 -0.27
N ALA A 121 -4.01 1.27 0.09
CA ALA A 121 -3.36 2.58 0.22
C ALA A 121 -2.40 2.60 1.42
N ASP A 122 -2.77 2.00 2.55
CA ASP A 122 -1.87 1.82 3.71
C ASP A 122 -0.59 1.08 3.31
N ALA A 123 -0.71 -0.04 2.58
CA ALA A 123 0.43 -0.79 2.06
C ALA A 123 1.31 0.08 1.15
N ALA A 124 0.70 0.79 0.19
CA ALA A 124 1.43 1.69 -0.69
C ALA A 124 2.16 2.81 0.10
N GLY A 125 1.52 3.37 1.13
CA GLY A 125 2.09 4.36 2.04
C GLY A 125 3.33 3.84 2.76
N VAL A 126 3.21 2.67 3.39
CA VAL A 126 4.33 2.00 4.08
C VAL A 126 5.50 1.73 3.13
N ALA A 127 5.23 1.31 1.89
CA ALA A 127 6.27 1.05 0.91
C ALA A 127 6.97 2.33 0.43
N GLU A 128 6.21 3.37 0.12
CA GLU A 128 6.73 4.66 -0.35
C GLU A 128 7.45 5.45 0.73
N ASP A 129 7.03 5.34 1.99
CA ASP A 129 7.74 5.90 3.13
C ASP A 129 9.11 5.24 3.32
N LYS A 130 9.17 3.91 3.25
CA LYS A 130 10.42 3.18 3.48
C LYS A 130 11.41 3.28 2.32
N TYR A 131 10.93 3.12 1.08
CA TYR A 131 11.78 2.93 -0.10
C TYR A 131 11.63 4.04 -1.14
N GLY A 132 10.53 4.78 -1.13
CA GLY A 132 10.13 5.67 -2.20
C GLY A 132 10.15 7.15 -1.83
N GLY A 133 9.09 7.87 -2.22
CA GLY A 133 9.00 9.33 -2.10
C GLY A 133 9.09 9.88 -0.67
N GLY A 134 8.82 9.06 0.35
CA GLY A 134 8.89 9.43 1.77
C GLY A 134 10.22 9.09 2.44
N LYS A 135 11.13 8.40 1.74
CA LYS A 135 12.39 7.93 2.34
C LYS A 135 13.20 9.07 2.94
N GLY A 136 13.56 8.91 4.22
CA GLY A 136 14.34 9.88 4.98
C GLY A 136 13.55 11.11 5.45
N LYS A 137 12.22 11.00 5.54
CA LYS A 137 11.35 12.00 6.16
C LYS A 137 10.94 11.54 7.57
N ASP A 138 11.30 12.33 8.57
CA ASP A 138 10.99 12.05 9.98
C ASP A 138 9.70 12.79 10.44
N GLY A 139 8.91 13.29 9.49
CA GLY A 139 7.73 14.12 9.76
C GLY A 139 6.42 13.44 9.39
N VAL A 140 5.41 14.23 9.04
CA VAL A 140 4.11 13.73 8.56
C VAL A 140 4.18 13.54 7.04
N VAL A 141 4.15 12.28 6.60
CA VAL A 141 4.13 11.86 5.20
C VAL A 141 2.69 11.47 4.85
N VAL A 142 2.14 12.05 3.78
CA VAL A 142 0.79 11.71 3.32
C VAL A 142 0.87 11.16 1.90
N LEU A 143 0.53 9.89 1.73
CA LEU A 143 0.34 9.30 0.41
C LEU A 143 -1.13 9.40 0.01
N LEU A 144 -1.38 9.85 -1.22
CA LEU A 144 -2.70 9.84 -1.84
C LEU A 144 -2.63 9.09 -3.15
N THR A 145 -3.47 8.07 -3.34
CA THR A 145 -3.61 7.39 -4.63
C THR A 145 -4.75 8.02 -5.41
N PHE A 146 -4.51 8.39 -6.66
CA PHE A 146 -5.53 8.95 -7.55
C PHE A 146 -5.91 7.90 -8.61
N GLY A 147 -7.11 7.33 -8.48
CA GLY A 147 -7.62 6.27 -9.35
C GLY A 147 -9.11 6.43 -9.64
N THR A 148 -9.87 5.34 -9.53
CA THR A 148 -11.34 5.38 -9.55
C THR A 148 -11.88 6.26 -8.42
N GLY A 149 -11.30 6.11 -7.22
CA GLY A 149 -11.49 6.99 -6.07
C GLY A 149 -10.16 7.61 -5.61
N ILE A 150 -10.11 8.04 -4.34
CA ILE A 150 -8.88 8.49 -3.68
C ILE A 150 -8.59 7.61 -2.46
N GLY A 151 -7.48 6.87 -2.48
CA GLY A 151 -6.96 6.20 -1.30
C GLY A 151 -5.97 7.10 -0.56
N SER A 152 -5.80 6.88 0.74
CA SER A 152 -4.87 7.65 1.57
C SER A 152 -4.13 6.79 2.57
N ALA A 153 -2.89 7.17 2.85
CA ALA A 153 -2.12 6.68 3.99
C ALA A 153 -1.39 7.86 4.63
N VAL A 154 -1.38 7.89 5.97
CA VAL A 154 -0.64 8.88 6.74
C VAL A 154 0.40 8.16 7.58
N LEU A 155 1.64 8.60 7.48
CA LEU A 155 2.74 8.10 8.29
C LEU A 155 3.36 9.26 9.07
N HIS A 156 3.75 8.98 10.31
CA HIS A 156 4.47 9.92 11.15
C HIS A 156 5.68 9.20 11.75
N ASN A 157 6.88 9.69 11.46
CA ASN A 157 8.14 9.00 11.81
C ASN A 157 8.18 7.54 11.33
N GLY A 158 7.70 7.29 10.10
CA GLY A 158 7.60 5.94 9.53
C GLY A 158 6.57 5.02 10.19
N VAL A 159 5.78 5.53 11.15
CA VAL A 159 4.68 4.78 11.77
C VAL A 159 3.38 5.12 11.06
N LEU A 160 2.72 4.09 10.52
CA LEU A 160 1.43 4.21 9.87
C LEU A 160 0.34 4.58 10.87
N LEU A 161 -0.45 5.61 10.55
CA LEU A 161 -1.80 5.80 11.08
C LEU A 161 -2.76 5.02 10.16
N PRO A 162 -3.24 3.84 10.58
CA PRO A 162 -3.93 2.93 9.67
C PRO A 162 -5.31 3.44 9.29
N ASN A 163 -5.76 3.02 8.11
CA ASN A 163 -7.13 3.16 7.61
C ASN A 163 -7.61 4.61 7.47
N THR A 164 -6.73 5.52 7.04
CA THR A 164 -7.18 6.86 6.67
C THR A 164 -8.01 6.81 5.39
N GLU A 165 -9.22 7.39 5.43
CA GLU A 165 -10.21 7.39 4.33
C GLU A 165 -10.46 8.83 3.83
N PHE A 166 -9.38 9.55 3.48
CA PHE A 166 -9.46 10.95 3.09
C PHE A 166 -10.17 11.19 1.75
N GLY A 167 -10.32 10.15 0.91
CA GLY A 167 -11.16 10.22 -0.28
C GLY A 167 -12.61 10.59 0.03
N HIS A 168 -13.12 10.18 1.19
CA HIS A 168 -14.48 10.46 1.64
C HIS A 168 -14.61 11.78 2.43
N MET A 169 -13.53 12.56 2.60
CA MET A 169 -13.61 13.85 3.27
C MET A 169 -14.42 14.83 2.42
N GLU A 170 -15.42 15.49 3.03
CA GLU A 170 -16.19 16.51 2.33
C GLU A 170 -15.38 17.82 2.21
N ILE A 171 -15.16 18.27 0.97
CA ILE A 171 -14.37 19.45 0.64
C ILE A 171 -15.20 20.36 -0.27
N GLY A 172 -15.74 21.43 0.32
CA GLY A 172 -16.60 22.39 -0.38
C GLY A 172 -17.87 21.73 -0.93
N GLY A 173 -18.55 20.93 -0.11
CA GLY A 173 -19.83 20.27 -0.43
C GLY A 173 -19.74 19.07 -1.37
N LYS A 174 -18.53 18.52 -1.60
CA LYS A 174 -18.29 17.33 -2.42
C LYS A 174 -17.20 16.50 -1.74
N GLU A 175 -17.35 15.17 -1.70
CA GLU A 175 -16.25 14.30 -1.26
C GLU A 175 -14.99 14.52 -2.10
N ALA A 176 -13.82 14.39 -1.48
CA ALA A 176 -12.53 14.61 -2.11
C ALA A 176 -12.36 13.73 -3.35
N GLU A 177 -12.78 12.47 -3.32
CA GLU A 177 -12.68 11.56 -4.46
C GLU A 177 -13.57 11.96 -5.62
N HIS A 178 -14.82 12.35 -5.34
CA HIS A 178 -15.73 12.85 -6.36
C HIS A 178 -15.24 14.17 -6.96
N ARG A 179 -14.36 14.91 -6.27
CA ARG A 179 -13.72 16.14 -6.76
C ARG A 179 -12.45 15.88 -7.57
N ALA A 180 -11.54 15.07 -7.05
CA ALA A 180 -10.15 15.05 -7.48
C ALA A 180 -9.61 13.66 -7.87
N ALA A 181 -10.42 12.59 -7.83
CA ALA A 181 -9.98 11.30 -8.36
C ALA A 181 -9.62 11.41 -9.86
N SER A 182 -8.74 10.54 -10.36
CA SER A 182 -8.35 10.60 -11.77
C SER A 182 -9.51 10.27 -12.71
N SER A 183 -10.46 9.44 -12.25
CA SER A 183 -11.71 9.16 -12.96
C SER A 183 -12.53 10.43 -13.23
N VAL A 184 -12.53 11.41 -12.33
CA VAL A 184 -13.23 12.70 -12.51
C VAL A 184 -12.63 13.46 -13.68
N LYS A 185 -11.30 13.49 -13.80
CA LYS A 185 -10.61 14.11 -14.93
C LYS A 185 -11.07 13.51 -16.27
N GLU A 186 -11.20 12.19 -16.33
CA GLU A 186 -11.60 11.47 -17.54
C GLU A 186 -13.08 11.69 -17.86
N ASN A 187 -13.94 11.52 -16.87
CA ASN A 187 -15.40 11.63 -17.01
C ASN A 187 -15.85 13.06 -17.37
N GLU A 188 -15.20 14.07 -16.82
CA GLU A 188 -15.52 15.48 -17.08
C GLU A 188 -14.69 16.08 -18.24
N GLY A 189 -13.79 15.30 -18.85
CA GLY A 189 -12.97 15.74 -19.98
C GLY A 189 -11.96 16.84 -19.65
N LEU A 190 -11.50 16.94 -18.40
CA LEU A 190 -10.62 18.01 -17.92
C LEU A 190 -9.20 17.86 -18.47
N SER A 191 -8.57 19.00 -18.77
CA SER A 191 -7.11 19.05 -18.93
C SER A 191 -6.38 18.78 -17.61
N TYR A 192 -5.10 18.41 -17.67
CA TYR A 192 -4.30 18.22 -16.44
C TYR A 192 -4.23 19.49 -15.60
N LYS A 193 -4.13 20.67 -16.23
CA LYS A 193 -4.08 21.94 -15.51
C LYS A 193 -5.39 22.29 -14.82
N GLU A 194 -6.53 21.96 -15.42
CA GLU A 194 -7.84 22.17 -14.79
C GLU A 194 -8.04 21.22 -13.61
N TRP A 195 -7.77 19.92 -13.83
CA TRP A 195 -7.88 18.92 -12.78
C TRP A 195 -6.90 19.15 -11.63
N ALA A 196 -5.68 19.62 -11.89
CA ALA A 196 -4.71 19.99 -10.85
C ALA A 196 -5.23 21.08 -9.90
N LYS A 197 -6.15 21.95 -10.33
CA LYS A 197 -6.82 22.91 -9.44
C LYS A 197 -7.75 22.21 -8.45
N GLU A 198 -8.46 21.18 -8.89
CA GLU A 198 -9.32 20.37 -8.01
C GLU A 198 -8.48 19.56 -7.02
N VAL A 199 -7.37 18.97 -7.48
CA VAL A 199 -6.40 18.32 -6.59
C VAL A 199 -5.84 19.34 -5.58
N SER A 200 -5.46 20.53 -6.01
CA SER A 200 -4.91 21.56 -5.11
C SER A 200 -5.87 21.95 -4.00
N LYS A 201 -7.17 22.11 -4.29
CA LYS A 201 -8.19 22.36 -3.25
C LYS A 201 -8.24 21.26 -2.19
N VAL A 202 -8.12 20.00 -2.62
CA VAL A 202 -8.08 18.85 -1.72
C VAL A 202 -6.81 18.90 -0.86
N LEU A 203 -5.64 19.09 -1.49
CA LEU A 203 -4.36 19.17 -0.78
C LEU A 203 -4.31 20.34 0.20
N GLU A 204 -4.74 21.54 -0.19
CA GLU A 204 -4.80 22.73 0.67
C GLU A 204 -5.68 22.50 1.91
N THR A 205 -6.75 21.71 1.77
CA THR A 205 -7.59 21.32 2.93
C THR A 205 -6.82 20.39 3.86
N PHE A 206 -6.15 19.37 3.33
CA PHE A 206 -5.32 18.47 4.14
C PHE A 206 -4.13 19.18 4.77
N GLU A 207 -3.54 20.19 4.11
CA GLU A 207 -2.47 21.03 4.66
C GLU A 207 -2.90 21.78 5.91
N ALA A 208 -4.12 22.30 5.91
CA ALA A 208 -4.67 23.04 7.05
C ALA A 208 -4.91 22.13 8.26
N LEU A 209 -5.14 20.83 8.04
CA LEU A 209 -5.46 19.85 9.07
C LEU A 209 -4.23 19.10 9.60
N LEU A 210 -3.32 18.71 8.70
CA LEU A 210 -2.26 17.74 9.00
C LEU A 210 -0.87 18.35 9.06
N TRP A 211 -0.65 19.52 8.43
CA TRP A 211 0.67 20.13 8.27
C TRP A 211 1.75 19.15 7.79
N PRO A 212 1.55 18.46 6.66
CA PRO A 212 2.48 17.44 6.20
C PRO A 212 3.80 18.03 5.72
N ASP A 213 4.87 17.24 5.85
CA ASP A 213 6.19 17.53 5.29
C ASP A 213 6.23 17.27 3.79
N ILE A 214 5.45 16.29 3.32
CA ILE A 214 5.39 15.88 1.93
C ILE A 214 4.07 15.18 1.59
N PHE A 215 3.58 15.41 0.37
CA PHE A 215 2.59 14.55 -0.26
C PHE A 215 3.25 13.63 -1.28
N ILE A 216 2.87 12.36 -1.26
CA ILE A 216 3.25 11.37 -2.27
C ILE A 216 2.03 11.06 -3.14
N ALA A 217 2.10 11.42 -4.42
CA ALA A 217 1.04 11.17 -5.38
C ALA A 217 1.19 9.78 -6.02
N GLY A 218 0.35 8.84 -5.60
CA GLY A 218 0.25 7.49 -6.14
C GLY A 218 -0.90 7.30 -7.15
N GLY A 219 -1.23 6.04 -7.42
CA GLY A 219 -2.23 5.65 -8.42
C GLY A 219 -1.70 5.72 -9.86
N GLY A 220 -2.51 5.24 -10.83
CA GLY A 220 -2.06 5.12 -12.22
C GLY A 220 -1.65 6.45 -12.88
N ILE A 221 -2.28 7.55 -12.46
CA ILE A 221 -2.03 8.89 -13.00
C ILE A 221 -0.68 9.49 -12.55
N SER A 222 -0.03 8.94 -11.51
CA SER A 222 1.29 9.41 -11.06
C SER A 222 2.39 9.20 -12.09
N ARG A 223 2.21 8.24 -13.01
CA ARG A 223 3.08 8.01 -14.18
C ARG A 223 3.14 9.17 -15.17
N LYS A 224 2.20 10.11 -15.05
CA LYS A 224 2.10 11.33 -15.87
C LYS A 224 2.26 12.58 -15.01
N SER A 225 2.95 12.45 -13.87
CA SER A 225 3.14 13.50 -12.87
C SER A 225 3.72 14.79 -13.45
N GLU A 226 4.60 14.68 -14.45
CA GLU A 226 5.18 15.81 -15.17
C GLU A 226 4.13 16.72 -15.83
N LYS A 227 2.92 16.20 -16.08
CA LYS A 227 1.83 16.94 -16.73
C LYS A 227 0.94 17.70 -15.75
N TRP A 228 0.99 17.39 -14.45
CA TRP A 228 0.01 17.93 -13.50
C TRP A 228 0.58 18.38 -12.16
N ILE A 229 1.60 17.73 -11.62
CA ILE A 229 2.25 18.18 -10.37
C ILE A 229 2.78 19.62 -10.50
N PRO A 230 3.40 20.05 -11.62
CA PRO A 230 3.82 21.45 -11.80
C PRO A 230 2.68 22.48 -11.82
N HIS A 231 1.43 22.04 -11.88
CA HIS A 231 0.25 22.91 -11.87
C HIS A 231 -0.44 23.00 -10.51
N LEU A 232 0.06 22.26 -9.50
CA LEU A 232 -0.48 22.32 -8.15
C LEU A 232 -0.14 23.66 -7.46
N THR A 233 -1.05 24.16 -6.63
CA THR A 233 -0.93 25.45 -5.95
C THR A 233 -0.74 25.34 -4.44
N ASN A 234 -0.83 24.12 -3.89
CA ASN A 234 -0.67 23.86 -2.47
C ASN A 234 0.77 24.15 -2.01
N ARG A 235 0.97 24.38 -0.71
CA ARG A 235 2.26 24.80 -0.12
C ARG A 235 3.27 23.65 -0.04
N THR A 236 2.80 22.48 0.36
CA THR A 236 3.59 21.31 0.71
C THR A 236 4.13 20.66 -0.55
N PRO A 237 5.41 20.26 -0.58
CA PRO A 237 5.97 19.55 -1.73
C PRO A 237 5.17 18.30 -2.08
N VAL A 238 4.93 18.09 -3.37
CA VAL A 238 4.27 16.89 -3.91
C VAL A 238 5.26 16.17 -4.82
N VAL A 239 5.47 14.88 -4.56
CA VAL A 239 6.34 14.02 -5.37
C VAL A 239 5.54 12.83 -5.90
N PRO A 240 5.84 12.31 -7.10
CA PRO A 240 5.21 11.07 -7.56
C PRO A 240 5.72 9.87 -6.75
N ALA A 241 4.82 8.91 -6.50
CA ALA A 241 5.18 7.59 -5.98
C ALA A 241 6.17 6.89 -6.95
N THR A 242 7.22 6.25 -6.40
CA THR A 242 8.30 5.64 -7.20
C THR A 242 8.11 4.14 -7.43
N LEU A 243 7.46 3.42 -6.50
CA LEU A 243 7.21 1.98 -6.60
C LEU A 243 6.03 1.65 -7.52
N LEU A 244 5.13 2.62 -7.75
CA LEU A 244 4.04 2.51 -8.72
C LEU A 244 3.19 1.24 -8.52
N ASN A 245 3.28 0.27 -9.45
CA ASN A 245 2.44 -0.93 -9.45
C ASN A 245 2.93 -2.02 -8.49
N THR A 246 4.09 -1.85 -7.86
CA THR A 246 4.64 -2.80 -6.87
C THR A 246 4.42 -2.35 -5.44
N ALA A 247 3.99 -1.09 -5.22
CA ALA A 247 3.84 -0.51 -3.89
C ALA A 247 2.96 -1.36 -2.95
N GLY A 248 1.82 -1.88 -3.44
CA GLY A 248 0.94 -2.76 -2.66
C GLY A 248 1.62 -4.07 -2.25
N ILE A 249 2.34 -4.73 -3.17
CA ILE A 249 3.09 -5.97 -2.90
C ILE A 249 4.19 -5.72 -1.86
N VAL A 250 5.00 -4.68 -2.08
CA VAL A 250 6.13 -4.34 -1.21
C VAL A 250 5.66 -3.94 0.19
N GLY A 251 4.61 -3.12 0.26
CA GLY A 251 4.01 -2.70 1.53
C GLY A 251 3.42 -3.85 2.32
N ALA A 252 2.72 -4.76 1.64
CA ALA A 252 2.18 -5.96 2.26
C ALA A 252 3.28 -6.87 2.81
N ALA A 253 4.33 -7.14 2.03
CA ALA A 253 5.48 -7.92 2.47
C ALA A 253 6.14 -7.30 3.72
N LEU A 254 6.34 -5.99 3.72
CA LEU A 254 6.93 -5.27 4.85
C LEU A 254 6.05 -5.29 6.10
N ALA A 255 4.72 -5.16 5.93
CA ALA A 255 3.78 -5.24 7.04
C ALA A 255 3.78 -6.62 7.71
N ALA A 256 3.81 -7.70 6.92
CA ALA A 256 3.89 -9.06 7.44
C ALA A 256 5.20 -9.33 8.20
N ASP A 257 6.32 -8.84 7.68
CA ASP A 257 7.63 -8.96 8.32
C ASP A 257 7.70 -8.20 9.66
N ASN A 258 7.14 -6.98 9.72
CA ASN A 258 7.06 -6.19 10.95
C ASN A 258 6.15 -6.82 12.02
N ALA A 259 5.05 -7.46 11.60
CA ALA A 259 4.13 -8.13 12.50
C ALA A 259 4.81 -9.30 13.24
N VAL A 260 5.65 -10.06 12.53
CA VAL A 260 6.45 -11.15 13.11
C VAL A 260 7.48 -10.60 14.09
N ALA A 261 8.23 -9.57 13.69
CA ALA A 261 9.23 -8.94 14.56
C ALA A 261 8.61 -8.41 15.86
N SER A 262 7.41 -7.83 15.79
CA SER A 262 6.69 -7.31 16.96
C SER A 262 6.25 -8.42 17.92
N ALA A 263 5.80 -9.57 17.39
CA ALA A 263 5.41 -10.73 18.20
C ALA A 263 6.62 -11.38 18.92
N GLU A 264 7.80 -11.39 18.30
CA GLU A 264 9.05 -11.86 18.93
C GLU A 264 9.53 -10.93 20.06
N THR A 265 9.34 -9.62 19.92
CA THR A 265 9.67 -8.67 20.99
C THR A 265 8.72 -8.78 22.19
N ASP A 266 7.43 -9.02 21.97
CA ASP A 266 6.45 -9.17 23.05
C ASP A 266 6.65 -10.49 23.82
N THR A 267 6.98 -11.58 23.13
CA THR A 267 7.23 -12.89 23.77
C THR A 267 8.52 -12.90 24.59
N SER A 268 9.57 -12.20 24.14
CA SER A 268 10.82 -12.07 24.90
C SER A 268 10.65 -11.18 26.13
N ALA A 269 9.88 -10.09 26.05
CA ALA A 269 9.56 -9.22 27.19
C ALA A 269 8.68 -9.90 28.25
N GLY A 270 7.78 -10.82 27.85
CA GLY A 270 6.91 -11.58 28.77
C GLY A 270 7.60 -12.70 29.56
N SER A 271 8.85 -13.05 29.23
CA SER A 271 9.60 -14.13 29.89
C SER A 271 10.42 -13.69 31.12
N VAL A 272 10.37 -12.40 31.47
CA VAL A 272 11.15 -11.79 32.58
C VAL A 272 10.25 -11.36 33.75
N ALA A 273 9.00 -11.82 33.82
CA ALA A 273 8.07 -11.56 34.92
C ALA A 273 7.87 -12.77 35.83
#